data_AF-A0A8C6GBJ1-F1
#
_entry.id   AF-A0A8C6GBJ1-F1
#
_cell.length_a   1.000
_cell.length_b   1.000
_cell.length_c   1.000
_cell.angle_alpha   90.00
_cell.angle_beta   90.00
_cell.angle_gamma   90.00
#
_symmetry.space_group_name_H-M   'P 1'
#
loop_
_entity.id
_entity.type
_entity.pdbx_description
1 polymer ?
#
loop_
_entity_poly.entity_id
_entity_poly.type
_entity_poly.pdbx_seq_one_letter_code
_entity_poly.pdbx_strand_id
1 'polypeptide(L)'
;MHALGRTSALTLLIFIDIFVSGSSCVDKNQTTQNNSSVAVRVVYTIVSVQMGTKALLCCLSIPLTKAVLITWIIKLRGQPSCAIAYKVETKTNETSCLGRNITWASTPDHNPDLQISAVTLQHEGTYSCDIATPEGNFEKVYDLQVLVPPEVTYFLGENRTAVCEAMAGKPAAQISWSQDGDCVTKSESHSNGTVTVRSTCHWEQNNVSAVSCVVSHLTGRTLFIELNQGTMTTPCSLLTILYVKMALLVIILLNVGFAFFQKRNFART
;
A
#
# COMPACT_ATOMS: atom_id res chain seq x y z
N MET A 1 -19.91 -14.68 46.95
CA MET A 1 -18.64 -13.90 46.94
C MET A 1 -18.11 -13.92 45.52
N HIS A 2 -18.08 -12.76 44.88
CA HIS A 2 -17.51 -12.52 43.56
C HIS A 2 -15.96 -12.55 43.61
N ALA A 3 -15.32 -13.10 42.57
CA ALA A 3 -14.02 -12.70 42.02
C ALA A 3 -13.80 -13.53 40.73
N LEU A 4 -13.97 -13.02 39.50
CA LEU A 4 -13.26 -11.97 38.75
C LEU A 4 -11.89 -12.44 38.20
N GLY A 5 -11.80 -12.49 36.86
CA GLY A 5 -10.56 -12.63 36.09
C GLY A 5 -10.81 -13.45 34.82
N ARG A 6 -10.57 -12.99 33.59
CA ARG A 6 -9.94 -11.76 33.10
C ARG A 6 -10.34 -11.67 31.62
N THR A 7 -11.29 -10.79 31.27
CA THR A 7 -11.63 -10.50 29.88
C THR A 7 -10.49 -9.68 29.29
N SER A 8 -9.75 -10.24 28.36
CA SER A 8 -8.74 -9.49 27.60
C SER A 8 -9.48 -8.58 26.64
N ALA A 9 -9.71 -7.34 27.07
CA ALA A 9 -10.25 -6.28 26.22
C ALA A 9 -9.25 -6.03 25.08
N LEU A 10 -9.61 -6.45 23.88
CA LEU A 10 -8.98 -5.98 22.64
C LEU A 10 -9.29 -4.48 22.53
N THR A 11 -8.38 -3.66 23.06
CA THR A 11 -8.37 -2.22 22.82
C THR A 11 -8.12 -2.01 21.33
N LEU A 12 -9.20 -1.77 20.59
CA LEU A 12 -9.14 -1.34 19.20
C LEU A 12 -8.57 0.09 19.20
N LEU A 13 -7.25 0.20 19.18
CA LEU A 13 -6.57 1.47 18.91
C LEU A 13 -6.82 1.80 17.45
N ILE A 14 -7.88 2.58 17.21
CA ILE A 14 -8.11 3.23 15.93
C ILE A 14 -7.03 4.31 15.81
N PHE A 15 -5.89 3.95 15.23
CA PHE A 15 -4.96 4.93 14.69
C PHE A 15 -5.66 5.55 13.47
N ILE A 16 -6.29 6.70 13.68
CA ILE A 16 -6.68 7.58 12.58
C ILE A 16 -5.37 8.18 12.08
N ASP A 17 -4.64 7.45 11.26
CA ASP A 17 -3.56 8.03 10.47
C ASP A 17 -4.24 8.97 9.47
N ILE A 18 -4.17 10.27 9.76
CA ILE A 18 -4.55 11.32 8.83
C ILE A 18 -3.54 11.25 7.68
N PHE A 19 -3.86 10.47 6.64
CA PHE A 19 -3.10 10.45 5.40
C PHE A 19 -3.25 11.81 4.70
N VAL A 20 -2.34 12.74 5.00
CA VAL A 20 -2.16 13.94 4.18
C VAL A 20 -1.59 13.45 2.85
N SER A 21 -2.47 13.33 1.85
CA SER A 21 -2.11 12.98 0.48
C SER A 21 -1.41 14.17 -0.16
N GLY A 22 -0.11 14.27 0.05
CA GLY A 22 0.76 15.31 -0.49
C GLY A 22 1.80 15.75 0.55
N SER A 23 3.05 15.95 0.14
CA SER A 23 4.02 16.60 1.03
C SER A 23 3.57 18.05 1.24
N SER A 24 3.31 18.43 2.49
CA SER A 24 3.00 19.80 2.89
C SER A 24 4.14 20.36 3.72
N CYS A 25 4.34 21.68 3.66
CA CYS A 25 5.28 22.35 4.53
C CYS A 25 4.77 22.28 5.98
N VAL A 26 5.49 21.57 6.85
CA VAL A 26 5.24 21.64 8.29
C VAL A 26 5.88 22.93 8.79
N ASP A 27 5.06 23.86 9.28
CA ASP A 27 5.53 25.05 9.99
C ASP A 27 6.33 24.61 11.22
N LYS A 28 7.66 24.69 11.13
CA LYS A 28 8.54 24.57 12.29
C LYS A 28 8.91 25.98 12.74
N ASN A 29 8.25 26.45 13.80
CA ASN A 29 8.80 27.49 14.65
C ASN A 29 10.09 26.95 15.31
N GLN A 30 11.23 27.05 14.61
CA GLN A 30 12.53 26.79 15.21
C GLN A 30 12.95 28.01 16.03
N THR A 31 12.88 27.86 17.35
CA THR A 31 13.44 28.79 18.33
C THR A 31 14.96 28.91 18.15
N THR A 32 15.42 30.14 18.02
CA THR A 32 16.80 30.56 17.85
C THR A 32 17.59 30.31 19.14
N GLN A 33 18.66 29.51 19.10
CA GLN A 33 19.72 29.58 20.08
C GLN A 33 20.96 30.17 19.40
N ASN A 34 21.33 31.37 19.83
CA ASN A 34 22.54 32.08 19.41
C ASN A 34 23.77 31.31 19.87
N ASN A 35 24.60 30.87 18.92
CA ASN A 35 26.03 30.83 19.15
C ASN A 35 26.79 31.04 17.84
N SER A 36 27.76 31.94 17.92
CA SER A 36 28.56 32.47 16.84
C SER A 36 29.54 31.43 16.31
N SER A 37 29.32 31.00 15.06
CA SER A 37 30.32 30.66 14.06
C SER A 37 29.57 30.55 12.74
N VAL A 38 30.16 30.97 11.60
CA VAL A 38 29.54 30.84 10.29
C VAL A 38 29.42 29.35 9.97
N ALA A 39 28.27 28.77 10.34
CA ALA A 39 27.95 27.37 10.16
C ALA A 39 26.81 27.31 9.15
N VAL A 40 27.11 26.76 7.97
CA VAL A 40 26.09 26.38 6.97
C VAL A 40 25.08 25.49 7.70
N ARG A 41 23.84 25.98 7.86
CA ARG A 41 22.77 25.19 8.48
C ARG A 41 22.25 24.18 7.46
N VAL A 42 22.92 23.05 7.34
CA VAL A 42 22.46 21.94 6.48
C VAL A 42 21.37 21.17 7.22
N VAL A 43 20.13 21.28 6.73
CA VAL A 43 19.02 20.45 7.22
C VAL A 43 18.77 19.32 6.21
N TYR A 44 19.11 18.09 6.59
CA TYR A 44 18.84 16.89 5.80
C TYR A 44 17.49 16.26 6.18
N THR A 45 16.61 16.06 5.22
CA THR A 45 15.25 15.52 5.44
C THR A 45 14.94 14.41 4.44
N ILE A 46 14.42 13.28 4.91
CA ILE A 46 13.87 12.24 4.03
C ILE A 46 12.38 12.52 3.86
N VAL A 47 11.90 12.53 2.61
CA VAL A 47 10.49 12.74 2.29
C VAL A 47 9.98 11.60 1.41
N SER A 48 8.88 10.98 1.84
CA SER A 48 8.25 9.90 1.10
C SER A 48 6.96 10.41 0.44
N VAL A 49 6.86 10.26 -0.88
CA VAL A 49 5.70 10.74 -1.66
C VAL A 49 5.13 9.63 -2.51
N GLN A 50 3.81 9.49 -2.52
CA GLN A 50 3.14 8.48 -3.34
C GLN A 50 3.19 8.83 -4.83
N MET A 51 3.47 7.84 -5.67
CA MET A 51 3.45 7.96 -7.12
C MET A 51 2.11 8.50 -7.62
N GLY A 52 2.16 9.39 -8.61
CA GLY A 52 1.01 10.08 -9.19
C GLY A 52 0.53 11.30 -8.40
N THR A 53 0.98 11.51 -7.16
CA THR A 53 0.56 12.66 -6.33
C THR A 53 1.49 13.86 -6.51
N LYS A 54 1.03 15.05 -6.08
CA LYS A 54 1.83 16.28 -6.07
C LYS A 54 2.84 16.25 -4.91
N ALA A 55 4.08 16.62 -5.17
CA ALA A 55 5.07 16.92 -4.14
C ALA A 55 5.36 18.43 -4.08
N LEU A 56 5.46 18.94 -2.86
CA LEU A 56 5.99 20.25 -2.53
C LEU A 56 7.21 20.07 -1.61
N LEU A 57 8.38 20.57 -2.03
CA LEU A 57 9.61 20.58 -1.23
C LEU A 57 9.91 22.01 -0.80
N CYS A 58 9.88 22.24 0.51
CA CYS A 58 9.91 23.59 1.03
C CYS A 58 11.35 24.03 1.28
N CYS A 59 11.74 25.21 0.84
CA CYS A 59 13.08 25.69 1.15
C CYS A 59 13.19 26.16 2.62
N LEU A 60 14.25 26.88 2.97
CA LEU A 60 14.40 27.50 4.29
C LEU A 60 13.58 28.80 4.34
N SER A 61 12.80 28.95 5.42
CA SER A 61 12.06 30.16 5.73
C SER A 61 13.01 31.23 6.32
N ILE A 62 13.91 31.75 5.50
CA ILE A 62 14.74 32.91 5.85
C ILE A 62 14.14 34.18 5.24
N PRO A 63 14.41 35.38 5.81
CA PRO A 63 14.01 36.64 5.17
C PRO A 63 14.65 36.76 3.78
N LEU A 64 13.86 36.53 2.73
CA LEU A 64 14.30 36.57 1.34
C LEU A 64 14.67 37.98 0.88
N THR A 65 14.42 39.00 1.70
CA THR A 65 14.83 40.39 1.48
C THR A 65 16.34 40.56 1.28
N LYS A 66 17.15 39.61 1.78
CA LYS A 66 18.61 39.59 1.62
C LYS A 66 19.12 38.52 0.66
N ALA A 67 18.21 37.73 0.05
CA ALA A 67 18.62 36.71 -0.90
C ALA A 67 19.10 37.36 -2.20
N VAL A 68 20.25 36.90 -2.70
CA VAL A 68 20.82 37.33 -3.99
C VAL A 68 20.52 36.29 -5.07
N LEU A 69 20.67 35.02 -4.73
CA LEU A 69 20.48 33.88 -5.62
C LEU A 69 19.82 32.73 -4.87
N ILE A 70 18.78 32.16 -5.47
CA ILE A 70 18.08 30.98 -4.95
C ILE A 70 18.23 29.88 -5.99
N THR A 71 18.74 28.72 -5.59
CA THR A 71 19.01 27.60 -6.49
C THR A 71 18.47 26.30 -5.92
N TRP A 72 17.77 25.53 -6.73
CA TRP A 72 17.55 24.11 -6.46
C TRP A 72 18.51 23.27 -7.30
N ILE A 73 19.30 22.43 -6.66
CA ILE A 73 20.17 21.45 -7.29
C ILE A 73 19.51 20.08 -7.18
N ILE A 74 19.20 19.46 -8.32
CA ILE A 74 18.46 18.19 -8.40
C ILE A 74 19.37 17.09 -8.95
N LYS A 75 19.54 16.04 -8.15
CA LYS A 75 20.33 14.84 -8.45
C LYS A 75 19.40 13.63 -8.45
N LEU A 76 18.79 13.35 -9.61
CA LEU A 76 17.92 12.18 -9.79
C LEU A 76 18.77 10.91 -9.98
N ARG A 77 18.25 9.76 -9.55
CA ARG A 77 18.96 8.48 -9.71
C ARG A 77 19.13 8.15 -11.20
N GLY A 78 20.38 7.90 -11.62
CA GLY A 78 20.70 7.50 -12.99
C GLY A 78 20.58 8.59 -14.05
N GLN A 79 20.43 9.87 -13.65
CA GLN A 79 20.38 11.01 -14.57
C GLN A 79 21.46 12.04 -14.22
N PRO A 80 21.89 12.89 -15.18
CA PRO A 80 22.78 13.99 -14.85
C PRO A 80 22.10 14.98 -13.90
N SER A 81 22.88 15.60 -13.03
CA SER A 81 22.40 16.69 -12.19
C SER A 81 21.84 17.83 -13.04
N CYS A 82 20.79 18.47 -12.56
CA CYS A 82 20.28 19.71 -13.14
C CYS A 82 19.99 20.72 -12.03
N ALA A 83 19.76 21.97 -12.40
CA ALA A 83 19.42 23.03 -11.47
C ALA A 83 18.34 23.96 -12.04
N ILE A 84 17.52 24.50 -11.13
CA ILE A 84 16.70 25.68 -11.39
C ILE A 84 17.15 26.82 -10.48
N ALA A 85 17.39 27.99 -11.06
CA ALA A 85 17.93 29.14 -10.37
C ALA A 85 17.01 30.35 -10.53
N TYR A 86 16.99 31.21 -9.53
CA TYR A 86 16.27 32.48 -9.52
C TYR A 86 17.17 33.58 -8.97
N LYS A 87 17.42 34.60 -9.79
CA LYS A 87 18.21 35.77 -9.43
C LYS A 87 17.27 36.88 -8.97
N VAL A 88 17.40 37.28 -7.70
CA VAL A 88 16.43 38.16 -7.03
C VAL A 88 16.49 39.59 -7.59
N GLU A 89 17.69 40.11 -7.83
CA GLU A 89 17.91 41.47 -8.34
C GLU A 89 17.27 41.69 -9.72
N THR A 90 17.51 40.78 -10.66
CA THR A 90 17.00 40.87 -12.04
C THR A 90 15.62 40.26 -12.20
N LYS A 91 15.13 39.55 -11.17
CA LYS A 91 13.88 38.77 -11.18
C LYS A 91 13.80 37.75 -12.32
N THR A 92 14.94 37.18 -12.70
CA THR A 92 15.05 36.21 -13.80
C THR A 92 15.16 34.78 -13.28
N ASN A 93 14.57 33.85 -14.01
CA ASN A 93 14.70 32.41 -13.75
C ASN A 93 15.53 31.74 -14.84
N GLU A 94 16.31 30.73 -14.45
CA GLU A 94 17.09 29.89 -15.35
C GLU A 94 16.86 28.43 -14.97
N THR A 95 16.77 27.54 -15.96
CA THR A 95 16.52 26.12 -15.73
C THR A 95 17.31 25.24 -16.69
N SER A 96 17.97 24.23 -16.14
CA SER A 96 18.57 23.11 -16.89
C SER A 96 17.78 21.81 -16.73
N CYS A 97 16.63 21.85 -16.05
CA CYS A 97 15.78 20.69 -15.75
C CYS A 97 14.63 20.50 -16.75
N LEU A 98 14.82 20.94 -18.00
CA LEU A 98 13.79 20.84 -19.05
C LEU A 98 13.35 19.37 -19.26
N GLY A 99 12.04 19.16 -19.39
CA GLY A 99 11.45 17.83 -19.58
C GLY A 99 11.35 16.96 -18.32
N ARG A 100 11.77 17.45 -17.14
CA ARG A 100 11.69 16.69 -15.87
C ARG A 100 10.43 16.94 -15.04
N ASN A 101 9.49 17.77 -15.51
CA ASN A 101 8.25 18.11 -14.80
C ASN A 101 8.47 18.61 -13.35
N ILE A 102 9.58 19.31 -13.12
CA ILE A 102 9.97 19.96 -11.86
C ILE A 102 9.94 21.47 -12.08
N THR A 103 9.19 22.20 -11.26
CA THR A 103 9.02 23.65 -11.39
C THR A 103 9.04 24.35 -10.03
N TRP A 104 9.16 25.68 -10.03
CA TRP A 104 8.82 26.47 -8.85
C TRP A 104 7.34 26.32 -8.51
N ALA A 105 7.01 26.29 -7.22
CA ALA A 105 5.63 26.26 -6.75
C ALA A 105 4.96 27.65 -6.88
N SER A 106 5.74 28.70 -6.71
CA SER A 106 5.33 30.10 -6.76
C SER A 106 6.51 31.00 -7.13
N THR A 107 6.32 32.32 -7.13
CA THR A 107 7.42 33.27 -7.36
C THR A 107 8.48 33.13 -6.24
N PRO A 108 9.76 32.85 -6.56
CA PRO A 108 10.74 32.46 -5.55
C PRO A 108 11.17 33.58 -4.59
N ASP A 109 10.93 34.84 -4.94
CA ASP A 109 11.15 36.01 -4.08
C ASP A 109 10.22 36.05 -2.87
N HIS A 110 9.07 35.38 -2.94
CA HIS A 110 8.12 35.23 -1.83
C HIS A 110 8.22 33.85 -1.20
N ASN A 111 8.24 32.80 -2.03
CA ASN A 111 8.32 31.43 -1.56
C ASN A 111 9.08 30.53 -2.56
N PRO A 112 10.35 30.17 -2.26
CA PRO A 112 11.23 29.41 -3.16
C PRO A 112 11.02 27.90 -3.07
N ASP A 113 9.77 27.48 -2.95
CA ASP A 113 9.43 26.06 -2.86
C ASP A 113 9.45 25.40 -4.24
N LEU A 114 9.88 24.14 -4.25
CA LEU A 114 9.89 23.29 -5.44
C LEU A 114 8.61 22.47 -5.52
N GLN A 115 8.06 22.36 -6.72
CA GLN A 115 6.89 21.53 -7.00
C GLN A 115 7.19 20.45 -8.04
N ILE A 116 6.64 19.26 -7.79
CA ILE A 116 6.50 18.18 -8.75
C ILE A 116 5.00 17.89 -8.88
N SER A 117 4.41 18.17 -10.04
CA SER A 117 2.95 18.08 -10.20
C SER A 117 2.41 16.65 -10.10
N ALA A 118 3.14 15.68 -10.65
CA ALA A 118 2.83 14.25 -10.55
C ALA A 118 4.13 13.46 -10.36
N VAL A 119 4.32 12.89 -9.16
CA VAL A 119 5.51 12.15 -8.81
C VAL A 119 5.59 10.83 -9.59
N THR A 120 6.80 10.47 -10.03
CA THR A 120 7.10 9.24 -10.76
C THR A 120 8.36 8.63 -10.15
N LEU A 121 8.64 7.35 -10.40
CA LEU A 121 9.86 6.69 -9.91
C LEU A 121 11.16 7.39 -10.34
N GLN A 122 11.14 8.11 -11.47
CA GLN A 122 12.32 8.86 -11.95
C GLN A 122 12.62 10.11 -11.11
N HIS A 123 11.65 10.58 -10.32
CA HIS A 123 11.85 11.71 -9.43
C HIS A 123 12.59 11.32 -8.13
N GLU A 124 12.92 10.05 -7.92
CA GLU A 124 13.77 9.65 -6.80
C GLU A 124 15.16 10.26 -6.88
N GLY A 125 15.62 10.80 -5.75
CA GLY A 125 16.95 11.36 -5.64
C GLY A 125 17.03 12.50 -4.64
N THR A 126 18.11 13.25 -4.75
CA THR A 126 18.44 14.33 -3.82
C THR A 126 18.07 15.69 -4.41
N TYR A 127 17.40 16.52 -3.63
CA TYR A 127 17.02 17.89 -3.97
C TYR A 127 17.60 18.83 -2.93
N SER A 128 18.52 19.70 -3.32
CA SER A 128 19.10 20.70 -2.42
C SER A 128 18.59 22.09 -2.78
N CYS A 129 18.10 22.83 -1.80
CA CYS A 129 17.78 24.24 -1.93
C CYS A 129 18.88 25.09 -1.30
N ASP A 130 19.54 25.90 -2.12
CA ASP A 130 20.61 26.81 -1.75
C ASP A 130 20.13 28.25 -1.87
N ILE A 131 20.21 29.00 -0.77
CA ILE A 131 19.97 30.44 -0.76
C ILE A 131 21.28 31.16 -0.42
N ALA A 132 21.77 31.97 -1.34
CA ALA A 132 22.94 32.81 -1.14
C ALA A 132 22.52 34.21 -0.68
N THR A 133 23.07 34.65 0.46
CA THR A 133 22.95 36.03 0.96
C THR A 133 24.35 36.63 1.16
N PRO A 134 24.48 37.97 1.30
CA PRO A 134 25.77 38.60 1.58
C PRO A 134 26.43 38.11 2.88
N GLU A 135 25.62 37.62 3.83
CA GLU A 135 26.08 37.14 5.14
C GLU A 135 26.45 35.64 5.16
N GLY A 136 26.09 34.89 4.11
CA GLY A 136 26.39 33.46 4.02
C GLY A 136 25.38 32.69 3.16
N ASN A 137 25.63 31.39 3.06
CA ASN A 137 24.78 30.47 2.30
C ASN A 137 23.99 29.58 3.24
N PHE A 138 22.73 29.32 2.86
CA PHE A 138 21.82 28.44 3.57
C PHE A 138 21.44 27.28 2.65
N GLU A 139 21.55 26.05 3.15
CA GLU A 139 21.30 24.84 2.38
C GLU A 139 20.26 23.95 3.08
N LYS A 140 19.29 23.44 2.33
CA LYS A 140 18.35 22.42 2.81
C LYS A 140 18.25 21.28 1.81
N VAL A 141 18.53 20.08 2.29
CA VAL A 141 18.64 18.89 1.47
C VAL A 141 17.47 17.96 1.74
N TYR A 142 16.83 17.51 0.67
CA TYR A 142 15.80 16.48 0.67
C TYR A 142 16.30 15.23 -0.02
N ASP A 143 16.03 14.08 0.59
CA ASP A 143 16.08 12.77 -0.06
C ASP A 143 14.65 12.31 -0.34
N LEU A 144 14.24 12.39 -1.61
CA LEU A 144 12.89 12.08 -2.05
C LEU A 144 12.79 10.60 -2.40
N GLN A 145 11.97 9.90 -1.64
CA GLN A 145 11.61 8.50 -1.85
C GLN A 145 10.21 8.40 -2.45
N VAL A 146 10.06 7.57 -3.47
CA VAL A 146 8.76 7.35 -4.12
C VAL A 146 8.12 6.08 -3.58
N LEU A 147 6.88 6.22 -3.11
CA LEU A 147 6.02 5.11 -2.69
C LEU A 147 5.11 4.68 -3.83
N VAL A 148 5.01 3.37 -4.09
CA VAL A 148 4.11 2.80 -5.10
C VAL A 148 3.12 1.89 -4.39
N PRO A 149 1.81 2.22 -4.35
CA PRO A 149 0.80 1.32 -3.82
C PRO A 149 0.81 0.00 -4.61
N PRO A 150 0.83 -1.17 -3.94
CA PRO A 150 0.74 -2.44 -4.64
C PRO A 150 -0.65 -2.62 -5.26
N GLU A 151 -0.71 -3.21 -6.46
CA GLU A 151 -1.95 -3.76 -6.98
C GLU A 151 -2.20 -5.12 -6.33
N VAL A 152 -3.33 -5.27 -5.64
CA VAL A 152 -3.58 -6.48 -4.87
C VAL A 152 -4.61 -7.36 -5.56
N THR A 153 -4.26 -8.62 -5.74
CA THR A 153 -5.15 -9.67 -6.25
C THR A 153 -5.22 -10.83 -5.27
N TYR A 154 -6.35 -11.51 -5.25
CA TYR A 154 -6.58 -12.68 -4.41
C TYR A 154 -7.49 -13.66 -5.13
N PHE A 155 -7.23 -14.96 -4.95
CA PHE A 155 -8.04 -16.00 -5.56
C PHE A 155 -7.94 -17.33 -4.82
N LEU A 156 -8.97 -18.16 -4.97
CA LEU A 156 -8.97 -19.54 -4.53
C LEU A 156 -8.15 -20.39 -5.50
N GLY A 157 -7.28 -21.23 -4.95
CA GLY A 157 -6.67 -22.33 -5.68
C GLY A 157 -7.41 -23.65 -5.44
N GLU A 158 -6.90 -24.72 -6.03
CA GLU A 158 -7.38 -26.08 -5.79
C GLU A 158 -7.00 -26.57 -4.40
N ASN A 159 -7.64 -27.64 -3.91
CA ASN A 159 -7.29 -28.30 -2.66
C ASN A 159 -7.18 -27.35 -1.46
N ARG A 160 -8.19 -26.49 -1.24
CA ARG A 160 -8.25 -25.60 -0.05
C ARG A 160 -7.06 -24.65 0.06
N THR A 161 -6.52 -24.24 -1.08
CA THR A 161 -5.47 -23.23 -1.14
C THR A 161 -6.04 -21.85 -1.43
N ALA A 162 -5.39 -20.81 -0.91
CA ALA A 162 -5.66 -19.44 -1.26
C ALA A 162 -4.36 -18.72 -1.62
N VAL A 163 -4.45 -17.84 -2.61
CA VAL A 163 -3.34 -17.00 -3.04
C VAL A 163 -3.71 -15.55 -2.81
N CYS A 164 -2.76 -14.80 -2.26
CA CYS A 164 -2.83 -13.35 -2.15
C CYS A 164 -1.53 -12.76 -2.70
N GLU A 165 -1.66 -11.80 -3.60
CA GLU A 165 -0.54 -11.24 -4.34
C GLU A 165 -0.62 -9.72 -4.32
N ALA A 166 0.43 -9.09 -3.81
CA ALA A 166 0.63 -7.64 -3.78
C ALA A 166 1.70 -7.31 -4.84
N MET A 167 1.26 -6.88 -6.00
CA MET A 167 2.08 -6.69 -7.20
C MET A 167 2.73 -5.32 -7.22
N ALA A 168 4.02 -5.29 -7.56
CA ALA A 168 4.78 -4.07 -7.86
C ALA A 168 4.67 -2.93 -6.81
N GLY A 169 4.60 -3.28 -5.52
CA GLY A 169 4.60 -2.31 -4.42
C GLY A 169 6.00 -1.73 -4.16
N LYS A 170 6.07 -0.49 -3.67
CA LYS A 170 7.32 0.13 -3.21
C LYS A 170 7.08 0.94 -1.93
N PRO A 171 7.68 0.56 -0.79
CA PRO A 171 8.49 -0.65 -0.57
C PRO A 171 7.68 -1.96 -0.69
N ALA A 172 8.32 -3.11 -0.49
CA ALA A 172 7.63 -4.39 -0.48
C ALA A 172 6.47 -4.39 0.54
N ALA A 173 5.29 -4.82 0.11
CA ALA A 173 4.15 -4.97 1.00
C ALA A 173 4.30 -6.22 1.89
N GLN A 174 3.64 -6.22 3.04
CA GLN A 174 3.58 -7.37 3.92
C GLN A 174 2.23 -8.06 3.78
N ILE A 175 2.24 -9.37 3.59
CA ILE A 175 1.03 -10.18 3.50
C ILE A 175 0.90 -11.03 4.76
N SER A 176 -0.28 -10.98 5.38
CA SER A 176 -0.68 -11.87 6.47
C SER A 176 -2.07 -12.42 6.27
N TRP A 177 -2.39 -13.52 6.95
CA TRP A 177 -3.66 -14.23 6.87
C TRP A 177 -4.38 -14.22 8.21
N SER A 178 -5.71 -14.22 8.19
CA SER A 178 -6.52 -14.21 9.41
C SER A 178 -6.56 -15.55 10.16
N GLN A 179 -6.26 -16.64 9.48
CA GLN A 179 -6.25 -17.99 10.02
C GLN A 179 -4.89 -18.62 9.78
N ASP A 180 -4.38 -19.36 10.77
CA ASP A 180 -3.12 -20.08 10.66
C ASP A 180 -3.26 -21.19 9.62
N GLY A 181 -2.34 -21.23 8.66
CA GLY A 181 -2.27 -22.22 7.60
C GLY A 181 -0.83 -22.41 7.14
N ASP A 182 -0.61 -23.43 6.31
CA ASP A 182 0.71 -23.73 5.75
C ASP A 182 0.98 -22.78 4.58
N CYS A 183 1.63 -21.66 4.90
CA CYS A 183 1.83 -20.54 4.01
C CYS A 183 3.26 -20.47 3.46
N VAL A 184 3.36 -20.31 2.14
CA VAL A 184 4.62 -20.01 1.45
C VAL A 184 4.51 -18.61 0.86
N THR A 185 5.36 -17.70 1.35
CA THR A 185 5.45 -16.33 0.84
C THR A 185 6.75 -16.14 0.06
N LYS A 186 6.64 -15.63 -1.17
CA LYS A 186 7.77 -15.32 -2.04
C LYS A 186 7.75 -13.84 -2.42
N SER A 187 8.93 -13.26 -2.60
CA SER A 187 9.10 -11.90 -3.09
C SER A 187 9.96 -11.89 -4.35
N GLU A 188 9.57 -11.06 -5.31
CA GLU A 188 10.28 -10.83 -6.56
C GLU A 188 10.56 -9.33 -6.70
N SER A 189 11.82 -8.96 -6.89
CA SER A 189 12.24 -7.57 -7.07
C SER A 189 12.31 -7.22 -8.55
N HIS A 190 11.73 -6.08 -8.92
CA HIS A 190 11.73 -5.56 -10.28
C HIS A 190 12.86 -4.55 -10.50
N SER A 191 13.28 -4.38 -11.75
CA SER A 191 14.36 -3.44 -12.13
C SER A 191 14.05 -1.98 -11.83
N ASN A 192 12.77 -1.61 -11.79
CA ASN A 192 12.29 -0.27 -11.42
C ASN A 192 12.25 -0.03 -9.90
N GLY A 193 12.71 -1.00 -9.09
CA GLY A 193 12.79 -0.92 -7.64
C GLY A 193 11.48 -1.22 -6.90
N THR A 194 10.43 -1.68 -7.60
CA THR A 194 9.23 -2.23 -6.96
C THR A 194 9.41 -3.71 -6.61
N VAL A 195 8.54 -4.25 -5.78
CA VAL A 195 8.58 -5.64 -5.33
C VAL A 195 7.17 -6.24 -5.41
N THR A 196 7.05 -7.41 -6.03
CA THR A 196 5.85 -8.25 -5.96
C THR A 196 6.00 -9.24 -4.81
N VAL A 197 5.01 -9.31 -3.93
CA VAL A 197 4.95 -10.27 -2.84
C VAL A 197 3.75 -11.18 -3.05
N ARG A 198 3.97 -12.49 -3.06
CA ARG A 198 2.94 -13.50 -3.28
C ARG A 198 2.94 -14.50 -2.14
N SER A 199 1.81 -14.64 -1.46
CA SER A 199 1.60 -15.62 -0.39
C SER A 199 0.59 -16.66 -0.85
N THR A 200 0.92 -17.93 -0.70
CA THR A 200 0.04 -19.06 -0.98
C THR A 200 -0.09 -19.90 0.27
N CYS A 201 -1.31 -20.09 0.75
CA CYS A 201 -1.59 -20.84 1.97
C CYS A 201 -2.49 -22.03 1.71
N HIS A 202 -2.27 -23.10 2.47
CA HIS A 202 -3.10 -24.29 2.50
C HIS A 202 -3.65 -24.51 3.91
N TRP A 203 -4.89 -24.99 4.01
CA TRP A 203 -5.51 -25.35 5.28
C TRP A 203 -5.99 -26.80 5.26
N GLU A 204 -5.34 -27.67 6.05
CA GLU A 204 -5.72 -29.07 6.16
C GLU A 204 -7.05 -29.26 6.93
N GLN A 205 -7.32 -28.43 7.94
CA GLN A 205 -8.42 -28.66 8.89
C GLN A 205 -9.77 -28.20 8.33
N ASN A 206 -10.78 -29.08 8.35
CA ASN A 206 -12.15 -28.81 7.85
C ASN A 206 -12.93 -27.75 8.66
N ASN A 207 -12.36 -27.22 9.75
CA ASN A 207 -12.98 -26.19 10.60
C ASN A 207 -12.81 -24.76 10.06
N VAL A 208 -11.85 -24.53 9.15
CA VAL A 208 -11.62 -23.22 8.52
C VAL A 208 -12.52 -23.09 7.29
N SER A 209 -13.64 -22.39 7.45
CA SER A 209 -14.59 -22.11 6.38
C SER A 209 -14.26 -20.83 5.60
N ALA A 210 -13.62 -19.86 6.25
CA ALA A 210 -13.34 -18.54 5.72
C ALA A 210 -11.94 -18.05 6.09
N VAL A 211 -11.23 -17.51 5.11
CA VAL A 211 -9.92 -16.88 5.30
C VAL A 211 -9.90 -15.47 4.70
N SER A 212 -9.11 -14.60 5.32
CA SER A 212 -8.94 -13.20 4.91
C SER A 212 -7.45 -12.91 4.71
N CYS A 213 -7.12 -12.24 3.61
CA CYS A 213 -5.77 -11.74 3.36
C CYS A 213 -5.68 -10.27 3.79
N VAL A 214 -4.62 -9.95 4.51
CA VAL A 214 -4.28 -8.59 4.94
C VAL A 214 -3.00 -8.18 4.24
N VAL A 215 -3.07 -7.12 3.43
CA VAL A 215 -1.89 -6.52 2.79
C VAL A 215 -1.60 -5.19 3.47
N SER A 216 -0.45 -5.13 4.13
CA SER A 216 0.04 -3.93 4.83
C SER A 216 1.13 -3.25 4.00
N HIS A 217 0.95 -1.96 3.70
CA HIS A 217 1.89 -1.16 2.93
C HIS A 217 1.94 0.28 3.47
N LEU A 218 3.01 1.03 3.19
CA LEU A 218 3.17 2.41 3.66
C LEU A 218 2.11 3.38 3.10
N THR A 219 1.50 3.03 1.97
CA THR A 219 0.43 3.83 1.34
C THR A 219 -0.95 3.48 1.88
N GLY A 220 -1.05 2.57 2.85
CA GLY A 220 -2.30 2.13 3.43
C GLY A 220 -2.36 0.61 3.64
N ARG A 221 -3.38 0.20 4.39
CA ARG A 221 -3.66 -1.20 4.68
C ARG A 221 -4.91 -1.62 3.93
N THR A 222 -4.80 -2.68 3.12
CA THR A 222 -5.94 -3.26 2.40
C THR A 222 -6.33 -4.58 3.07
N LEU A 223 -7.62 -4.72 3.37
CA LEU A 223 -8.22 -5.90 4.00
C LEU A 223 -9.12 -6.58 2.97
N PHE A 224 -8.82 -7.84 2.64
CA PHE A 224 -9.64 -8.66 1.74
C PHE A 224 -10.39 -9.70 2.57
N ILE A 225 -11.71 -9.67 2.51
CA ILE A 225 -12.59 -10.46 3.38
C ILE A 225 -13.27 -11.58 2.58
N GLU A 226 -13.18 -12.78 3.16
CA GLU A 226 -13.92 -14.02 2.91
C GLU A 226 -13.74 -14.74 1.57
N LEU A 227 -12.85 -15.73 1.61
CA LEU A 227 -12.84 -16.88 0.72
C LEU A 227 -13.61 -18.02 1.42
N ASN A 228 -14.89 -18.21 1.08
CA ASN A 228 -15.64 -19.41 1.48
C ASN A 228 -15.04 -20.60 0.72
N GLN A 229 -14.28 -21.45 1.40
CA GLN A 229 -13.86 -22.71 0.80
C GLN A 229 -15.11 -23.55 0.60
N GLY A 230 -15.62 -23.56 -0.63
CA GLY A 230 -16.81 -24.31 -1.00
C GLY A 230 -16.73 -25.72 -0.44
N THR A 231 -17.81 -26.16 0.20
CA THR A 231 -17.97 -27.53 0.66
C THR A 231 -17.68 -28.46 -0.52
N MET A 232 -16.51 -29.10 -0.50
CA MET A 232 -16.26 -30.28 -1.31
C MET A 232 -17.28 -31.31 -0.83
N THR A 233 -18.40 -31.41 -1.57
CA THR A 233 -19.34 -32.51 -1.41
C THR A 233 -18.54 -33.77 -1.67
N THR A 234 -18.10 -34.41 -0.59
CA THR A 234 -17.29 -35.61 -0.64
C THR A 234 -17.98 -36.62 -1.57
N PRO A 235 -17.25 -37.37 -2.40
CA PRO A 235 -17.86 -38.42 -3.23
C PRO A 235 -18.66 -39.42 -2.38
N CYS A 236 -18.34 -39.54 -1.08
CA CYS A 236 -19.12 -40.29 -0.09
C CYS A 236 -20.54 -39.74 0.11
N SER A 237 -20.74 -38.42 0.07
CA SER A 237 -22.07 -37.77 0.13
C SER A 237 -22.90 -38.04 -1.14
N LEU A 238 -22.27 -38.06 -2.32
CA LEU A 238 -22.94 -38.43 -3.57
C LEU A 238 -23.32 -39.92 -3.60
N LEU A 239 -22.44 -40.80 -3.10
CA LEU A 239 -22.69 -42.24 -3.04
C LEU A 239 -23.83 -42.58 -2.08
N THR A 240 -23.88 -41.89 -0.93
CA THR A 240 -24.98 -42.01 0.04
C THR A 240 -26.30 -41.46 -0.50
N ILE A 241 -26.29 -40.32 -1.19
CA ILE A 241 -27.49 -39.79 -1.88
C ILE A 241 -27.98 -40.76 -2.96
N LEU A 242 -27.06 -41.33 -3.76
CA LEU A 242 -27.39 -42.30 -4.80
C LEU A 242 -28.00 -43.58 -4.19
N TYR A 243 -27.39 -44.10 -3.11
CA TYR A 243 -27.88 -45.28 -2.41
C TYR A 243 -29.29 -45.08 -1.83
N VAL A 244 -29.54 -43.93 -1.17
CA VAL A 244 -30.86 -43.59 -0.63
C VAL A 244 -31.92 -43.49 -1.74
N LYS A 245 -31.57 -42.88 -2.88
CA LYS A 245 -32.48 -42.83 -4.05
C LYS A 245 -32.79 -44.22 -4.60
N MET A 246 -31.79 -45.10 -4.71
CA MET A 246 -31.99 -46.47 -5.18
C MET A 246 -32.86 -47.29 -4.21
N ALA A 247 -32.65 -47.16 -2.91
CA ALA A 247 -33.46 -47.83 -1.89
C ALA A 247 -34.93 -47.37 -1.94
N LEU A 248 -35.19 -46.07 -2.08
CA LEU A 248 -36.55 -45.54 -2.25
C LEU A 248 -37.23 -46.07 -3.52
N LEU A 249 -36.50 -46.16 -4.62
CA LEU A 249 -37.00 -46.73 -5.88
C LEU A 249 -37.44 -48.19 -5.70
N VAL A 250 -36.65 -49.01 -5.01
CA VAL A 250 -37.01 -50.41 -4.71
C VAL A 250 -38.27 -50.48 -3.84
N ILE A 251 -38.38 -49.65 -2.81
CA ILE A 251 -39.56 -49.60 -1.94
C ILE A 251 -40.81 -49.21 -2.74
N ILE A 252 -40.71 -48.22 -3.62
CA ILE A 252 -41.83 -47.80 -4.49
C ILE A 252 -42.25 -48.97 -5.40
N LEU A 253 -41.30 -49.66 -6.03
CA LEU A 253 -41.60 -50.81 -6.90
C LEU A 253 -42.26 -51.96 -6.15
N LEU A 254 -41.83 -52.25 -4.91
CA LEU A 254 -42.47 -53.25 -4.06
C LEU A 254 -43.92 -52.88 -3.71
N ASN A 255 -44.18 -51.61 -3.37
CA ASN A 255 -45.52 -51.14 -3.08
C ASN A 255 -46.43 -51.15 -4.31
N VAL A 256 -45.93 -50.75 -5.48
CA VAL A 256 -46.66 -50.81 -6.76
C VAL A 256 -46.95 -52.26 -7.14
N GLY A 257 -45.97 -53.16 -6.98
CA GLY A 257 -46.15 -54.59 -7.19
C GLY A 257 -47.22 -55.17 -6.27
N PHE A 258 -47.17 -54.86 -4.98
CA PHE A 258 -48.16 -55.32 -4.00
C PHE A 258 -49.57 -54.79 -4.33
N ALA A 259 -49.71 -53.51 -4.67
CA ALA A 259 -50.98 -52.92 -5.10
C ALA A 259 -51.52 -53.59 -6.38
N PHE A 260 -50.66 -53.92 -7.34
CA PHE A 260 -51.04 -54.65 -8.55
C PHE A 260 -51.52 -56.07 -8.23
N PHE A 261 -50.84 -56.78 -7.33
CA PHE A 261 -51.26 -58.11 -6.87
C PHE A 261 -52.59 -58.08 -6.13
N GLN A 262 -52.81 -57.10 -5.24
CA GLN A 262 -54.11 -56.93 -4.57
C GLN A 262 -55.23 -56.63 -5.57
N LYS A 263 -54.99 -55.76 -6.56
CA LYS A 263 -55.96 -55.47 -7.63
C LYS A 263 -56.30 -56.69 -8.48
N ARG A 264 -55.31 -57.55 -8.76
CA ARG A 264 -55.50 -58.78 -9.54
C ARG A 264 -56.23 -59.88 -8.77
N ASN A 265 -56.08 -59.94 -7.44
CA ASN A 265 -56.86 -60.84 -6.59
C ASN A 265 -58.32 -60.37 -6.45
N PHE A 266 -58.58 -59.07 -6.47
CA PHE A 266 -59.95 -58.52 -6.40
C PHE A 266 -60.73 -58.73 -7.71
N ALA A 267 -60.07 -58.83 -8.86
CA ALA A 267 -60.69 -59.10 -10.16
C ALA A 267 -60.93 -60.61 -10.44
N ARG A 268 -60.68 -61.48 -9.45
CA ARG A 268 -60.83 -62.95 -9.58
C ARG A 268 -61.92 -63.55 -8.66
N THR A 269 -62.69 -62.69 -8.01
CA THR A 269 -63.96 -62.97 -7.30
C THR A 269 -65.08 -62.28 -8.04
#